data_AF-A0A4Q4YP08-F1
#
_entry.id   AF-A0A4Q4YP08-F1
#
_cell.length_a   1.000
_cell.length_b   1.000
_cell.length_c   1.000
_cell.angle_alpha   90.00
_cell.angle_beta   90.00
_cell.angle_gamma   90.00
#
_symmetry.space_group_name_H-M   'P 1'
#
loop_
_entity.id
_entity.type
_entity.pdbx_description
1 polymer ?
#
loop_
_entity_poly.entity_id
_entity_poly.type
_entity_poly.pdbx_seq_one_letter_code
_entity_poly.pdbx_strand_id
1 'polypeptide(L)'
;MTDEYKSYPTVTANELRNRRERPRRVKMLMRDFIEDSLYNPHYGYFSKQVVIFSPGEPFDFNALPDEPAFHAELGRRYTEFEDALDAQKPDPTRQLWHTPTELFRPYYGEAVARYLMSNYVMSTYPYHDLIVYEMGAGRGTLMLNVLDYIRDVEPSVYDRTKYKIIEISPSLASLQAERLAESAGHADKVEIVNRSIFDWRERVPSPCFFLAMEVFDNFAHDVLRYDLATEEPLQGTVLIDGRGDFHEFYEPALDPLAARYLRVRHAATGGRYRLPYSASRALRWLRGRMPFAPNLSDPEYVPTRLLQFFDILEKYFPAHRLLTSDFHTLPDAIKGLNSPVVQTRFERRMVPVTTPLVHQGYFDILFPTDFGVMEAVYGAVTGKLTRVTTHEAFMRSWAYVEDTQTRSGENPLLSWYKNASVLVTV
;
A
#
# COMPACT_ATOMS: atom_id res chain seq x y z
N MET A 1 -12.65 -19.32 27.41
CA MET A 1 -11.48 -18.60 26.87
C MET A 1 -10.15 -19.32 27.09
N THR A 2 -9.65 -19.56 28.31
CA THR A 2 -8.30 -20.15 28.48
C THR A 2 -8.17 -21.58 27.91
N ASP A 3 -9.21 -22.41 28.05
CA ASP A 3 -9.21 -23.77 27.48
C ASP A 3 -9.43 -23.76 25.96
N GLU A 4 -10.31 -22.87 25.48
CA GLU A 4 -10.56 -22.69 24.04
C GLU A 4 -9.29 -22.21 23.31
N TYR A 5 -8.61 -21.21 23.87
CA TYR A 5 -7.35 -20.68 23.34
C TYR A 5 -6.26 -21.77 23.24
N LYS A 6 -6.19 -22.67 24.21
CA LYS A 6 -5.24 -23.80 24.18
C LYS A 6 -5.66 -24.88 23.18
N SER A 7 -6.95 -25.07 22.95
CA SER A 7 -7.49 -26.14 22.11
C SER A 7 -7.54 -25.80 20.61
N TYR A 8 -7.70 -24.53 20.25
CA TYR A 8 -7.90 -24.15 18.85
C TYR A 8 -6.58 -24.14 18.06
N PRO A 9 -6.58 -24.61 16.80
CA PRO A 9 -5.38 -24.61 15.96
C PRO A 9 -4.99 -23.18 15.56
N THR A 10 -3.70 -22.95 15.42
CA THR A 10 -3.18 -21.75 14.76
C THR A 10 -3.17 -21.97 13.25
N VAL A 11 -3.68 -21.01 12.49
CA VAL A 11 -3.72 -21.02 11.02
C VAL A 11 -3.15 -19.73 10.45
N THR A 12 -2.70 -19.77 9.20
CA THR A 12 -2.15 -18.64 8.45
C THR A 12 -3.09 -18.21 7.33
N ALA A 13 -2.92 -16.99 6.80
CA ALA A 13 -3.70 -16.51 5.66
C ALA A 13 -3.52 -17.42 4.42
N ASN A 14 -2.31 -17.94 4.22
CA ASN A 14 -2.00 -18.84 3.11
C ASN A 14 -2.78 -20.16 3.18
N GLU A 15 -2.95 -20.74 4.38
CA GLU A 15 -3.73 -21.97 4.58
C GLU A 15 -5.23 -21.73 4.36
N LEU A 16 -5.70 -20.49 4.57
CA LEU A 16 -7.10 -20.10 4.37
C LEU A 16 -7.43 -19.67 2.94
N ARG A 17 -6.43 -19.43 2.09
CA ARG A 17 -6.61 -18.89 0.72
C ARG A 17 -7.65 -19.61 -0.14
N ASN A 18 -7.77 -20.93 0.01
CA ASN A 18 -8.71 -21.76 -0.75
C ASN A 18 -10.05 -21.99 -0.03
N ARG A 19 -10.21 -21.47 1.19
CA ARG A 19 -11.46 -21.60 1.96
C ARG A 19 -12.44 -20.53 1.51
N ARG A 20 -13.65 -20.98 1.19
CA ARG A 20 -14.75 -20.09 0.79
C ARG A 20 -15.48 -19.44 1.97
N GLU A 21 -15.34 -20.06 3.14
CA GLU A 21 -15.99 -19.62 4.37
C GLU A 21 -14.95 -19.07 5.35
N ARG A 22 -15.34 -18.04 6.09
CA ARG A 22 -14.51 -17.42 7.11
C ARG A 22 -14.21 -18.43 8.23
N PRO A 23 -12.96 -18.48 8.71
CA PRO A 23 -12.58 -19.42 9.74
C PRO A 23 -13.31 -19.13 11.06
N ARG A 24 -13.56 -20.18 11.84
CA ARG A 24 -14.03 -20.14 13.23
C ARG A 24 -13.27 -21.16 14.04
N ARG A 25 -13.18 -20.96 15.35
CA ARG A 25 -12.42 -21.83 16.27
C ARG A 25 -10.96 -21.96 15.87
N VAL A 26 -10.30 -20.84 15.58
CA VAL A 26 -8.88 -20.79 15.18
C VAL A 26 -8.15 -19.66 15.91
N LYS A 27 -6.83 -19.72 15.90
CA LYS A 27 -5.92 -18.62 16.23
C LYS A 27 -5.15 -18.19 14.99
N MET A 28 -4.84 -16.91 14.88
CA MET A 28 -4.07 -16.34 13.78
C MET A 28 -3.19 -15.21 14.32
N LEU A 29 -1.99 -15.02 13.78
CA LEU A 29 -1.25 -13.79 14.06
C LEU A 29 -2.03 -12.61 13.48
N MET A 30 -1.85 -11.41 14.05
CA MET A 30 -2.55 -10.21 13.56
C MET A 30 -2.31 -9.98 12.07
N ARG A 31 -1.07 -10.19 11.58
CA ARG A 31 -0.77 -10.08 10.15
C ARG A 31 -1.59 -11.06 9.30
N ASP A 32 -1.82 -12.28 9.77
CA ASP A 32 -2.52 -13.32 9.02
C ASP A 32 -4.02 -13.02 9.01
N PHE A 33 -4.55 -12.50 10.12
CA PHE A 33 -5.92 -12.03 10.19
C PHE A 33 -6.19 -10.87 9.21
N ILE A 34 -5.28 -9.90 9.16
CA ILE A 34 -5.39 -8.74 8.25
C ILE A 34 -5.23 -9.17 6.79
N GLU A 35 -4.23 -9.99 6.47
CA GLU A 35 -4.01 -10.52 5.12
C GLU A 35 -5.23 -11.33 4.63
N ASP A 36 -5.81 -12.19 5.48
CA ASP A 36 -7.03 -12.93 5.15
C ASP A 36 -8.25 -12.00 4.98
N SER A 37 -8.34 -10.95 5.80
CA SER A 37 -9.40 -9.94 5.72
C SER A 37 -9.36 -9.14 4.42
N LEU A 38 -8.16 -8.82 3.93
CA LEU A 38 -7.98 -8.00 2.74
C LEU A 38 -7.92 -8.83 1.45
N TYR A 39 -7.18 -9.93 1.45
CA TYR A 39 -6.74 -10.60 0.21
C TYR A 39 -7.27 -12.02 0.01
N ASN A 40 -8.10 -12.57 0.91
CA ASN A 40 -8.71 -13.88 0.65
C ASN A 40 -9.55 -13.85 -0.65
N PRO A 41 -9.29 -14.73 -1.64
CA PRO A 41 -9.96 -14.72 -2.94
C PRO A 41 -11.49 -14.84 -2.90
N HIS A 42 -12.06 -15.39 -1.82
CA HIS A 42 -13.48 -15.69 -1.73
C HIS A 42 -14.27 -14.69 -0.91
N TYR A 43 -13.64 -14.07 0.08
CA TYR A 43 -14.32 -13.16 0.98
C TYR A 43 -13.51 -11.96 1.42
N GLY A 44 -12.25 -11.83 0.99
CA GLY A 44 -11.41 -10.68 1.29
C GLY A 44 -11.95 -9.41 0.67
N TYR A 45 -11.55 -8.29 1.25
CA TYR A 45 -12.02 -6.96 0.87
C TYR A 45 -11.77 -6.68 -0.61
N PHE A 46 -10.53 -6.90 -1.07
CA PHE A 46 -10.14 -6.63 -2.46
C PHE A 46 -10.76 -7.59 -3.47
N SER A 47 -11.26 -8.75 -3.04
CA SER A 47 -11.93 -9.72 -3.94
C SER A 47 -13.41 -9.44 -4.13
N LYS A 48 -14.06 -8.72 -3.21
CA LYS A 48 -15.51 -8.47 -3.26
C LYS A 48 -15.90 -7.05 -3.65
N GLN A 49 -15.07 -6.07 -3.31
CA GLN A 49 -15.55 -4.70 -3.13
C GLN A 49 -14.85 -3.65 -4.01
N VAL A 50 -13.89 -4.02 -4.85
CA VAL A 50 -13.04 -3.02 -5.52
C VAL A 50 -13.75 -2.42 -6.73
N VAL A 51 -14.28 -1.21 -6.55
CA VAL A 51 -14.57 -0.29 -7.63
C VAL A 51 -13.56 0.85 -7.54
N ILE A 52 -12.74 1.01 -8.58
CA ILE A 52 -11.81 2.13 -8.70
C ILE A 52 -12.52 3.24 -9.47
N PHE A 53 -12.66 4.40 -8.83
CA PHE A 53 -13.20 5.61 -9.42
C PHE A 53 -12.35 6.02 -10.62
N SER A 54 -13.00 6.34 -11.72
CA SER A 54 -12.36 6.97 -12.87
C SER A 54 -13.16 8.22 -13.22
N PRO A 55 -12.57 9.42 -13.16
CA PRO A 55 -13.28 10.70 -13.28
C PRO A 55 -13.77 11.01 -14.71
N GLY A 56 -13.73 10.06 -15.64
CA GLY A 56 -13.91 10.32 -17.06
C GLY A 56 -12.71 11.09 -17.61
N GLU A 57 -12.92 12.04 -18.52
CA GLU A 57 -11.85 12.83 -19.13
C GLU A 57 -10.90 13.50 -18.11
N PRO A 58 -9.61 13.68 -18.43
CA PRO A 58 -8.70 14.48 -17.61
C PRO A 58 -9.29 15.83 -17.19
N PHE A 59 -8.90 16.32 -16.02
CA PHE A 59 -9.29 17.67 -15.58
C PHE A 59 -8.49 18.72 -16.35
N ASP A 60 -9.17 19.74 -16.87
CA ASP A 60 -8.52 20.95 -17.39
C ASP A 60 -8.25 21.90 -16.22
N PHE A 61 -7.12 21.69 -15.54
CA PHE A 61 -6.77 22.46 -14.34
C PHE A 61 -6.61 23.96 -14.64
N ASN A 62 -6.09 24.32 -15.83
CA ASN A 62 -5.89 25.72 -16.22
C ASN A 62 -7.21 26.47 -16.50
N ALA A 63 -8.29 25.75 -16.78
CA ALA A 63 -9.63 26.33 -16.86
C ALA A 63 -10.27 26.57 -15.49
N LEU A 64 -9.83 25.87 -14.43
CA LEU A 64 -10.39 26.00 -13.10
C LEU A 64 -9.92 27.30 -12.43
N PRO A 65 -10.83 28.07 -11.78
CA PRO A 65 -10.47 29.33 -11.14
C PRO A 65 -9.52 29.12 -9.96
N ASP A 66 -9.77 28.10 -9.14
CA ASP A 66 -9.07 27.84 -7.87
C ASP A 66 -9.21 26.36 -7.44
N GLU A 67 -8.53 26.00 -6.36
CA GLU A 67 -8.56 24.64 -5.79
C GLU A 67 -9.96 24.25 -5.24
N PRO A 68 -10.75 25.12 -4.57
CA PRO A 68 -12.14 24.85 -4.23
C PRO A 68 -13.03 24.44 -5.41
N ALA A 69 -12.86 25.07 -6.57
CA ALA A 69 -13.59 24.67 -7.78
C ALA A 69 -13.19 23.27 -8.27
N PHE A 70 -11.92 22.90 -8.16
CA PHE A 70 -11.47 21.53 -8.40
C PHE A 70 -12.15 20.54 -7.45
N HIS A 71 -12.20 20.82 -6.14
CA HIS A 71 -12.90 19.97 -5.17
C HIS A 71 -14.38 19.79 -5.50
N ALA A 72 -15.06 20.88 -5.90
CA ALA A 72 -16.47 20.84 -6.26
C ALA A 72 -16.71 20.00 -7.53
N GLU A 73 -15.88 20.17 -8.56
CA GLU A 73 -15.96 19.41 -9.81
C GLU A 73 -15.66 17.93 -9.58
N LEU A 74 -14.66 17.60 -8.78
CA LEU A 74 -14.37 16.24 -8.37
C LEU A 74 -15.56 15.62 -7.63
N GLY A 75 -16.15 16.34 -6.68
CA GLY A 75 -17.35 15.88 -5.95
C GLY A 75 -18.57 15.64 -6.86
N ARG A 76 -18.76 16.48 -7.88
CA ARG A 76 -19.79 16.29 -8.91
C ARG A 76 -19.56 14.99 -9.69
N ARG A 77 -18.34 14.79 -10.21
CA ARG A 77 -17.97 13.59 -10.97
C ARG A 77 -18.07 12.31 -10.15
N TYR A 78 -17.72 12.37 -8.87
CA TYR A 78 -17.96 11.29 -7.92
C TYR A 78 -19.44 10.92 -7.85
N THR A 79 -20.29 11.91 -7.62
CA THR A 79 -21.73 11.71 -7.50
C THR A 79 -22.32 11.10 -8.77
N GLU A 80 -21.93 11.63 -9.94
CA GLU A 80 -22.39 11.11 -11.24
C GLU A 80 -21.92 9.68 -11.51
N PHE A 81 -20.67 9.37 -11.19
CA PHE A 81 -20.14 8.02 -11.31
C PHE A 81 -20.90 7.03 -10.43
N GLU A 82 -21.18 7.41 -9.18
CA GLU A 82 -21.96 6.57 -8.27
C GLU A 82 -23.42 6.43 -8.68
N ASP A 83 -24.05 7.50 -9.15
CA ASP A 83 -25.43 7.48 -9.66
C ASP A 83 -25.54 6.53 -10.87
N ALA A 84 -24.56 6.55 -11.77
CA ALA A 84 -24.52 5.63 -12.91
C ALA A 84 -24.37 4.16 -12.47
N LEU A 85 -23.60 3.90 -11.41
CA LEU A 85 -23.45 2.54 -10.87
C LEU A 85 -24.71 2.10 -10.11
N ASP A 86 -25.34 2.98 -9.34
CA ASP A 86 -26.59 2.68 -8.63
C ASP A 86 -27.77 2.48 -9.57
N ALA A 87 -27.79 3.19 -10.70
CA ALA A 87 -28.77 2.95 -11.76
C ALA A 87 -28.65 1.53 -12.36
N GLN A 88 -27.44 0.97 -12.42
CA GLN A 88 -27.22 -0.41 -12.88
C GLN A 88 -27.54 -1.43 -11.79
N LYS A 89 -27.01 -1.21 -10.59
CA LYS A 89 -27.22 -2.08 -9.44
C LYS A 89 -27.00 -1.28 -8.15
N PRO A 90 -28.06 -0.92 -7.41
CA PRO A 90 -27.91 -0.26 -6.13
C PRO A 90 -27.09 -1.10 -5.16
N ASP A 91 -26.09 -0.48 -4.53
CA ASP A 91 -25.27 -1.13 -3.50
C ASP A 91 -24.90 -0.14 -2.40
N PRO A 92 -25.58 -0.17 -1.24
CA PRO A 92 -25.29 0.75 -0.14
C PRO A 92 -23.93 0.50 0.49
N THR A 93 -23.29 -0.64 0.22
CA THR A 93 -21.98 -1.03 0.74
C THR A 93 -20.87 -0.93 -0.29
N ARG A 94 -21.13 -0.31 -1.45
CA ARG A 94 -20.12 -0.14 -2.51
C ARG A 94 -18.91 0.61 -1.97
N GLN A 95 -17.75 -0.02 -2.05
CA GLN A 95 -16.49 0.63 -1.78
C GLN A 95 -16.01 1.33 -3.05
N LEU A 96 -15.46 2.53 -2.91
CA LEU A 96 -14.99 3.35 -4.03
C LEU A 96 -13.63 3.95 -3.70
N TRP A 97 -12.67 3.67 -4.58
CA TRP A 97 -11.27 4.01 -4.39
C TRP A 97 -10.86 5.08 -5.38
N HIS A 98 -9.96 5.98 -4.98
CA HIS A 98 -9.27 6.86 -5.91
C HIS A 98 -7.79 6.89 -5.61
N THR A 99 -7.02 7.09 -6.66
CA THR A 99 -5.57 7.15 -6.63
C THR A 99 -5.11 8.41 -7.35
N PRO A 100 -3.89 8.94 -7.07
CA PRO A 100 -3.32 10.04 -7.79
C PRO A 100 -3.25 9.76 -9.30
N THR A 101 -3.03 8.49 -9.67
CA THR A 101 -2.95 8.07 -11.07
C THR A 101 -4.27 8.24 -11.81
N GLU A 102 -5.43 8.10 -11.14
CA GLU A 102 -6.74 8.37 -11.76
C GLU A 102 -7.10 9.86 -11.70
N LEU A 103 -6.80 10.54 -10.59
CA LEU A 103 -7.18 11.94 -10.39
C LEU A 103 -6.36 12.92 -11.24
N PHE A 104 -5.07 12.66 -11.42
CA PHE A 104 -4.12 13.58 -12.03
C PHE A 104 -3.56 13.06 -13.36
N ARG A 105 -4.28 12.15 -14.03
CA ARG A 105 -3.92 11.70 -15.38
C ARG A 105 -4.06 12.85 -16.41
N PRO A 106 -3.20 12.89 -17.44
CA PRO A 106 -2.03 12.04 -17.62
C PRO A 106 -0.81 12.51 -16.79
N TYR A 107 -0.85 13.74 -16.28
CA TYR A 107 0.28 14.47 -15.68
C TYR A 107 1.07 13.71 -14.60
N TYR A 108 0.39 12.98 -13.69
CA TYR A 108 1.05 12.15 -12.69
C TYR A 108 1.87 11.02 -13.35
N GLY A 109 1.27 10.33 -14.34
CA GLY A 109 1.92 9.26 -15.07
C GLY A 109 3.07 9.76 -15.94
N GLU A 110 2.94 10.93 -16.54
CA GLU A 110 4.02 11.58 -17.30
C GLU A 110 5.21 11.95 -16.41
N ALA A 111 4.98 12.43 -15.18
CA ALA A 111 6.05 12.70 -14.23
C ALA A 111 6.83 11.42 -13.88
N VAL A 112 6.12 10.31 -13.65
CA VAL A 112 6.74 8.99 -13.45
C VAL A 112 7.50 8.56 -14.70
N ALA A 113 6.93 8.73 -15.90
CA ALA A 113 7.56 8.39 -17.17
C ALA A 113 8.89 9.13 -17.37
N ARG A 114 8.92 10.44 -17.06
CA ARG A 114 10.11 11.28 -17.13
C ARG A 114 11.20 10.82 -16.18
N TYR A 115 10.84 10.47 -14.94
CA TYR A 115 11.78 9.89 -13.99
C TYR A 115 12.39 8.59 -14.56
N LEU A 116 11.56 7.66 -15.03
CA LEU A 116 12.00 6.36 -15.55
C LEU A 116 12.91 6.53 -16.76
N MET A 117 12.47 7.30 -17.76
CA MET A 117 13.19 7.55 -18.99
C MET A 117 14.54 8.22 -18.71
N SER A 118 14.58 9.28 -17.90
CA SER A 118 15.82 10.00 -17.60
C SER A 118 16.85 9.10 -16.91
N ASN A 119 16.43 8.34 -15.90
CA ASN A 119 17.32 7.43 -15.18
C ASN A 119 17.76 6.25 -16.05
N TYR A 120 16.90 5.76 -16.94
CA TYR A 120 17.24 4.71 -17.90
C TYR A 120 18.29 5.20 -18.91
N VAL A 121 18.05 6.35 -19.54
CA VAL A 121 18.94 6.95 -20.54
C VAL A 121 20.32 7.21 -19.95
N MET A 122 20.38 7.72 -18.71
CA MET A 122 21.65 8.04 -18.06
C MET A 122 22.45 6.82 -17.60
N SER A 123 21.84 5.64 -17.48
CA SER A 123 22.49 4.50 -16.82
C SER A 123 22.67 3.25 -17.67
N THR A 124 21.67 2.85 -18.44
CA THR A 124 21.70 1.54 -19.14
C THR A 124 21.39 1.62 -20.62
N TYR A 125 20.85 2.72 -21.12
CA TYR A 125 20.61 2.91 -22.54
C TYR A 125 21.95 3.00 -23.33
N PRO A 126 22.05 2.43 -24.53
CA PRO A 126 21.11 1.54 -25.21
C PRO A 126 21.39 0.04 -24.98
N TYR A 127 22.19 -0.31 -23.98
CA TYR A 127 22.72 -1.66 -23.77
C TYR A 127 21.71 -2.65 -23.19
N HIS A 128 20.80 -2.18 -22.34
CA HIS A 128 19.70 -2.97 -21.80
C HIS A 128 18.36 -2.36 -22.18
N ASP A 129 17.31 -3.17 -22.21
CA ASP A 129 15.93 -2.72 -22.41
C ASP A 129 15.41 -1.98 -21.16
N LEU A 130 14.48 -1.03 -21.36
CA LEU A 130 13.76 -0.40 -20.25
C LEU A 130 12.68 -1.37 -19.77
N ILE A 131 12.97 -2.13 -18.72
CA ILE A 131 12.03 -3.08 -18.13
C ILE A 131 11.37 -2.45 -16.90
N VAL A 132 10.05 -2.34 -16.90
CA VAL A 132 9.25 -1.83 -15.78
C VAL A 132 8.35 -2.94 -15.26
N TYR A 133 8.40 -3.21 -13.97
CA TYR A 133 7.42 -4.01 -13.26
C TYR A 133 6.53 -3.08 -12.45
N GLU A 134 5.21 -3.20 -12.56
CA GLU A 134 4.25 -2.47 -11.74
C GLU A 134 3.43 -3.45 -10.92
N MET A 135 3.56 -3.39 -9.60
CA MET A 135 2.74 -4.16 -8.68
C MET A 135 1.47 -3.39 -8.35
N GLY A 136 0.31 -4.03 -8.54
CA GLY A 136 -0.98 -3.42 -8.19
C GLY A 136 -1.36 -2.25 -9.09
N ALA A 137 -1.35 -2.44 -10.41
CA ALA A 137 -1.56 -1.37 -11.40
C ALA A 137 -2.99 -0.79 -11.44
N GLY A 138 -3.89 -1.21 -10.55
CA GLY A 138 -5.28 -0.77 -10.50
C GLY A 138 -5.99 -0.99 -11.84
N ARG A 139 -6.37 0.09 -12.52
CA ARG A 139 -7.02 0.04 -13.83
C ARG A 139 -6.03 0.12 -15.01
N GLY A 140 -4.72 0.03 -14.78
CA GLY A 140 -3.66 0.14 -15.80
C GLY A 140 -3.41 1.58 -16.29
N THR A 141 -3.94 2.60 -15.60
CA THR A 141 -3.87 4.00 -16.05
C THR A 141 -2.43 4.52 -16.02
N LEU A 142 -1.65 4.21 -14.97
CA LEU A 142 -0.24 4.60 -14.89
C LEU A 142 0.58 3.99 -16.02
N MET A 143 0.45 2.67 -16.26
CA MET A 143 1.06 1.97 -17.38
C MET A 143 0.79 2.69 -18.71
N LEU A 144 -0.47 2.97 -19.03
CA LEU A 144 -0.83 3.62 -20.29
C LEU A 144 -0.20 5.00 -20.40
N ASN A 145 -0.31 5.84 -19.36
CA ASN A 145 0.29 7.19 -19.38
C ASN A 145 1.81 7.15 -19.54
N VAL A 146 2.49 6.19 -18.89
CA VAL A 146 3.94 6.02 -19.05
C VAL A 146 4.31 5.61 -20.47
N LEU A 147 3.58 4.64 -21.05
CA LEU A 147 3.87 4.15 -22.40
C LEU A 147 3.53 5.18 -23.48
N ASP A 148 2.40 5.87 -23.36
CA ASP A 148 2.01 6.97 -24.25
C ASP A 148 3.08 8.08 -24.23
N TYR A 149 3.49 8.52 -23.04
CA TYR A 149 4.49 9.57 -22.89
C TYR A 149 5.83 9.18 -23.54
N ILE A 150 6.34 7.98 -23.24
CA ILE A 150 7.64 7.54 -23.79
C ILE A 150 7.54 7.37 -25.31
N ARG A 151 6.43 6.83 -25.84
CA ARG A 151 6.19 6.70 -27.29
C ARG A 151 6.27 8.05 -27.98
N ASP A 152 5.61 9.06 -27.43
CA ASP A 152 5.43 10.34 -28.08
C ASP A 152 6.68 11.23 -27.95
N VAL A 153 7.43 11.09 -26.85
CA VAL A 153 8.62 11.92 -26.57
C VAL A 153 9.92 11.30 -27.07
N GLU A 154 10.12 10.00 -26.89
CA GLU A 154 11.37 9.33 -27.27
C GLU A 154 11.10 7.92 -27.85
N PRO A 155 10.72 7.83 -29.14
CA PRO A 155 10.38 6.58 -29.80
C PRO A 155 11.51 5.52 -29.72
N SER A 156 12.78 5.95 -29.72
CA SER A 156 13.91 5.02 -29.66
C SER A 156 14.02 4.31 -28.30
N VAL A 157 13.59 4.98 -27.22
CA VAL A 157 13.46 4.36 -25.90
C VAL A 157 12.23 3.48 -25.86
N TYR A 158 11.08 3.95 -26.39
CA TYR A 158 9.83 3.18 -26.47
C TYR A 158 10.00 1.83 -27.18
N ASP A 159 10.79 1.79 -28.26
CA ASP A 159 11.10 0.55 -28.97
C ASP A 159 11.73 -0.51 -28.07
N ARG A 160 12.47 -0.08 -27.04
CA ARG A 160 13.14 -0.93 -26.05
C ARG A 160 12.39 -1.04 -24.73
N THR A 161 11.19 -0.49 -24.61
CA THR A 161 10.40 -0.54 -23.37
C THR A 161 9.62 -1.85 -23.28
N LYS A 162 9.66 -2.48 -22.11
CA LYS A 162 8.86 -3.65 -21.73
C LYS A 162 8.21 -3.39 -20.40
N TYR A 163 6.90 -3.49 -20.34
CA TYR A 163 6.11 -3.21 -19.14
C TYR A 163 5.45 -4.49 -18.64
N LYS A 164 5.55 -4.77 -17.34
CA LYS A 164 4.96 -5.96 -16.74
C LYS A 164 4.10 -5.59 -15.55
N ILE A 165 2.81 -5.90 -15.61
CA ILE A 165 1.91 -5.74 -14.47
C ILE A 165 1.92 -7.02 -13.64
N ILE A 166 2.02 -6.89 -12.32
CA ILE A 166 1.83 -7.97 -11.36
C ILE A 166 0.52 -7.70 -10.63
N GLU A 167 -0.52 -8.46 -10.99
CA GLU A 167 -1.88 -8.27 -10.51
C GLU A 167 -2.38 -9.54 -9.83
N ILE A 168 -2.88 -9.44 -8.60
CA ILE A 168 -3.41 -10.61 -7.88
C ILE A 168 -4.86 -10.91 -8.28
N SER A 169 -5.64 -9.90 -8.65
CA SER A 169 -7.06 -10.01 -8.95
C SER A 169 -7.30 -10.39 -10.42
N PRO A 170 -7.96 -11.52 -10.70
CA PRO A 170 -8.32 -11.89 -12.07
C PRO A 170 -9.24 -10.86 -12.75
N SER A 171 -10.13 -10.20 -12.01
CA SER A 171 -11.03 -9.20 -12.59
C SER A 171 -10.30 -7.93 -13.01
N LEU A 172 -9.34 -7.46 -12.20
CA LEU A 172 -8.51 -6.31 -12.57
C LEU A 172 -7.55 -6.67 -13.71
N ALA A 173 -6.99 -7.88 -13.72
CA ALA A 173 -6.15 -8.34 -14.81
C ALA A 173 -6.91 -8.36 -16.15
N SER A 174 -8.16 -8.83 -16.15
CA SER A 174 -9.02 -8.78 -17.35
C SER A 174 -9.32 -7.33 -17.77
N LEU A 175 -9.67 -6.45 -16.82
CA LEU A 175 -9.92 -5.03 -17.10
C LEU A 175 -8.68 -4.34 -17.69
N GLN A 176 -7.49 -4.64 -17.18
CA GLN A 176 -6.22 -4.12 -17.68
C GLN A 176 -5.96 -4.62 -19.11
N ALA A 177 -6.26 -5.89 -19.40
CA ALA A 177 -6.12 -6.47 -20.74
C ALA A 177 -7.11 -5.85 -21.75
N GLU A 178 -8.36 -5.61 -21.34
CA GLU A 178 -9.37 -4.92 -22.16
C GLU A 178 -8.91 -3.50 -22.51
N ARG A 179 -8.48 -2.72 -21.52
CA ARG A 179 -7.95 -1.36 -21.72
C ARG A 179 -6.70 -1.34 -22.59
N LEU A 180 -5.82 -2.32 -22.44
CA LEU A 180 -4.65 -2.48 -23.30
C LEU A 180 -5.05 -2.75 -24.75
N ALA A 181 -6.07 -3.58 -24.98
CA ALA A 181 -6.59 -3.86 -26.33
C ALA A 181 -7.25 -2.64 -26.98
N GLU A 182 -7.88 -1.76 -26.17
CA GLU A 182 -8.44 -0.48 -26.61
C GLU A 182 -7.35 0.59 -26.86
N SER A 183 -6.17 0.43 -26.26
CA SER A 183 -5.06 1.40 -26.38
C SER A 183 -4.40 1.34 -27.77
N ALA A 184 -3.89 2.48 -28.24
CA ALA A 184 -3.29 2.63 -29.56
C ALA A 184 -1.87 2.01 -29.66
N GLY A 185 -1.79 0.68 -29.60
CA GLY A 185 -0.61 -0.07 -30.03
C GLY A 185 0.43 -0.37 -28.94
N HIS A 186 0.01 -0.58 -27.69
CA HIS A 186 0.90 -1.02 -26.60
C HIS A 186 0.92 -2.53 -26.36
N ALA A 187 0.10 -3.30 -27.08
CA ALA A 187 -0.12 -4.73 -26.80
C ALA A 187 1.16 -5.58 -26.87
N ASP A 188 2.13 -5.23 -27.71
CA ASP A 188 3.43 -5.91 -27.84
C ASP A 188 4.45 -5.50 -26.75
N LYS A 189 4.16 -4.44 -25.99
CA LYS A 189 5.02 -3.91 -24.93
C LYS A 189 4.67 -4.44 -23.55
N VAL A 190 3.44 -4.93 -23.35
CA VAL A 190 2.87 -5.19 -22.03
C VAL A 190 2.65 -6.68 -21.78
N GLU A 191 3.06 -7.14 -20.60
CA GLU A 191 2.76 -8.47 -20.06
C GLU A 191 1.98 -8.34 -18.75
N ILE A 192 0.78 -8.93 -18.67
CA ILE A 192 -0.01 -8.96 -17.43
C ILE A 192 0.19 -10.31 -16.76
N VAL A 193 0.88 -10.30 -15.62
CA VAL A 193 1.17 -11.49 -14.82
C VAL A 193 0.15 -11.57 -13.68
N ASN A 194 -0.92 -12.35 -13.88
CA ASN A 194 -1.96 -12.52 -12.86
C ASN A 194 -1.51 -13.48 -11.74
N ARG A 195 -0.69 -12.97 -10.81
CA ARG A 195 -0.21 -13.69 -9.62
C ARG A 195 0.15 -12.73 -8.49
N SER A 196 0.18 -13.23 -7.26
CA SER A 196 0.76 -12.48 -6.14
C SER A 196 2.28 -12.37 -6.27
N ILE A 197 2.85 -11.21 -5.96
CA ILE A 197 4.31 -11.04 -5.85
C ILE A 197 4.90 -11.96 -4.77
N PHE A 198 4.13 -12.31 -3.74
CA PHE A 198 4.57 -13.20 -2.68
C PHE A 198 4.67 -14.67 -3.11
N ASP A 199 4.06 -15.01 -4.24
CA ASP A 199 4.19 -16.30 -4.91
C ASP A 199 5.32 -16.31 -5.95
N TRP A 200 6.03 -15.19 -6.16
CA TRP A 200 7.10 -15.09 -7.15
C TRP A 200 8.29 -15.99 -6.79
N ARG A 201 8.78 -16.77 -7.77
CA ARG A 201 9.91 -17.72 -7.60
C ARG A 201 11.00 -17.60 -8.66
N GLU A 202 10.77 -16.83 -9.72
CA GLU A 202 11.69 -16.70 -10.85
C GLU A 202 12.74 -15.62 -10.58
N ARG A 203 14.01 -15.90 -10.85
CA ARG A 203 15.05 -14.89 -10.72
C ARG A 203 15.14 -14.05 -11.99
N VAL A 204 15.03 -12.73 -11.84
CA VAL A 204 15.15 -11.70 -12.88
C VAL A 204 16.43 -10.90 -12.62
N PRO A 205 17.58 -11.31 -13.20
CA PRO A 205 18.85 -10.64 -12.97
C PRO A 205 19.01 -9.33 -13.78
N SER A 206 18.17 -9.11 -14.79
CA SER A 206 18.22 -7.93 -15.64
C SER A 206 17.89 -6.65 -14.85
N PRO A 207 18.54 -5.51 -15.15
CA PRO A 207 18.12 -4.23 -14.60
C PRO A 207 16.66 -3.95 -14.92
N CYS A 208 15.89 -3.55 -13.91
CA CYS A 208 14.49 -3.20 -14.07
C CYS A 208 14.08 -2.12 -13.08
N PHE A 209 13.10 -1.31 -13.44
CA PHE A 209 12.36 -0.50 -12.48
C PHE A 209 11.24 -1.33 -11.88
N PHE A 210 11.02 -1.18 -10.58
CA PHE A 210 9.93 -1.83 -9.86
C PHE A 210 9.07 -0.73 -9.23
N LEU A 211 7.82 -0.64 -9.67
CA LEU A 211 6.83 0.33 -9.24
C LEU A 211 5.88 -0.31 -8.24
N ALA A 212 5.61 0.41 -7.16
CA ALA A 212 4.58 0.08 -6.17
C ALA A 212 3.96 1.40 -5.68
N MET A 213 2.91 1.86 -6.35
CA MET A 213 2.26 3.14 -6.05
C MET A 213 0.97 2.87 -5.26
N GLU A 214 0.90 3.34 -4.01
CA GLU A 214 -0.21 3.09 -3.08
C GLU A 214 -0.48 1.59 -2.90
N VAL A 215 0.54 0.89 -2.38
CA VAL A 215 0.53 -0.57 -2.21
C VAL A 215 0.97 -0.97 -0.81
N PHE A 216 1.87 -0.22 -0.19
CA PHE A 216 2.44 -0.55 1.11
C PHE A 216 1.45 -0.30 2.24
N ASP A 217 0.56 0.66 2.10
CA ASP A 217 -0.53 0.93 3.05
C ASP A 217 -1.41 -0.28 3.29
N ASN A 218 -1.67 -1.13 2.29
CA ASN A 218 -2.48 -2.33 2.47
C ASN A 218 -1.69 -3.60 2.84
N PHE A 219 -0.37 -3.51 3.02
CA PHE A 219 0.41 -4.66 3.50
C PHE A 219 0.13 -4.96 4.97
N ALA A 220 -0.17 -6.22 5.27
CA ALA A 220 -0.50 -6.64 6.62
C ALA A 220 0.64 -6.41 7.63
N HIS A 221 0.27 -5.95 8.83
CA HIS A 221 1.19 -5.71 9.94
C HIS A 221 0.94 -6.70 11.07
N ASP A 222 2.01 -7.13 11.76
CA ASP A 222 1.87 -7.70 13.09
C ASP A 222 1.62 -6.59 14.11
N VAL A 223 1.00 -6.92 15.24
CA VAL A 223 0.85 -6.00 16.36
C VAL A 223 1.71 -6.47 17.53
N LEU A 224 2.47 -5.56 18.12
CA LEU A 224 3.30 -5.79 19.28
C LEU A 224 2.87 -4.88 20.43
N ARG A 225 2.99 -5.39 21.65
CA ARG A 225 2.96 -4.59 22.88
C ARG A 225 4.13 -4.98 23.75
N TYR A 226 4.55 -4.08 24.61
CA TYR A 226 5.75 -4.27 25.42
C TYR A 226 5.41 -4.23 26.89
N ASP A 227 6.01 -5.12 27.67
CA ASP A 227 6.00 -5.02 29.12
C ASP A 227 6.73 -3.73 29.54
N LEU A 228 6.06 -2.85 30.29
CA LEU A 228 6.63 -1.55 30.64
C LEU A 228 7.77 -1.63 31.67
N ALA A 229 7.89 -2.77 32.37
CA ALA A 229 8.95 -3.03 33.33
C ALA A 229 10.18 -3.70 32.70
N THR A 230 9.98 -4.72 31.85
CA THR A 230 11.08 -5.48 31.22
C THR A 230 11.46 -5.00 29.82
N GLU A 231 10.60 -4.21 29.17
CA GLU A 231 10.72 -3.81 27.75
C GLU A 231 10.63 -4.98 26.77
N GLU A 232 10.29 -6.18 27.24
CA GLU A 232 10.16 -7.35 26.38
C GLU A 232 8.92 -7.24 25.48
N PRO A 233 9.04 -7.57 24.18
CA PRO A 233 7.92 -7.55 23.26
C PRO A 233 7.02 -8.78 23.43
N LEU A 234 5.72 -8.57 23.30
CA LEU A 234 4.69 -9.58 23.19
C LEU A 234 3.98 -9.39 21.85
N GLN A 235 3.75 -10.48 21.12
CA GLN A 235 3.07 -10.47 19.82
C GLN A 235 1.57 -10.73 19.96
N GLY A 236 0.78 -9.95 19.24
CA GLY A 236 -0.66 -10.08 19.18
C GLY A 236 -1.12 -11.24 18.30
N THR A 237 -2.04 -12.03 18.85
CA THR A 237 -2.74 -13.14 18.20
C THR A 237 -4.24 -12.90 18.29
N VAL A 238 -4.95 -13.11 17.18
CA VAL A 238 -6.40 -13.07 17.10
C VAL A 238 -6.96 -14.48 17.27
N LEU A 239 -7.82 -14.67 18.26
CA LEU A 239 -8.65 -15.85 18.45
C LEU A 239 -10.03 -15.58 17.84
N ILE A 240 -10.48 -16.48 16.98
CA ILE A 240 -11.84 -16.48 16.45
C ILE A 240 -12.59 -17.61 17.13
N ASP A 241 -13.60 -17.29 17.93
CA ASP A 241 -14.28 -18.30 18.74
C ASP A 241 -15.32 -19.14 17.94
N GLY A 242 -16.08 -19.99 18.63
CA GLY A 242 -17.10 -20.84 18.00
C GLY A 242 -18.32 -20.08 17.48
N ARG A 243 -18.57 -18.86 17.98
CA ARG A 243 -19.66 -17.97 17.53
C ARG A 243 -19.18 -17.07 16.39
N GLY A 244 -17.88 -16.89 16.26
CA GLY A 244 -17.24 -16.01 15.29
C GLY A 244 -16.86 -14.65 15.89
N ASP A 245 -16.85 -14.52 17.22
CA ASP A 245 -16.38 -13.30 17.87
C ASP A 245 -14.84 -13.30 17.89
N PHE A 246 -14.27 -12.09 17.79
CA PHE A 246 -12.82 -11.88 17.73
C PHE A 246 -12.28 -11.43 19.08
N HIS A 247 -11.18 -12.06 19.50
CA HIS A 247 -10.51 -11.74 20.76
C HIS A 247 -9.01 -11.61 20.53
N GLU A 248 -8.41 -10.55 21.07
CA GLU A 248 -6.98 -10.30 20.96
C GLU A 248 -6.23 -10.80 22.20
N PHE A 249 -5.12 -11.51 21.99
CA PHE A 249 -4.23 -12.00 23.04
C PHE A 249 -2.78 -11.63 22.71
N TYR A 250 -1.94 -11.51 23.74
CA TYR A 250 -0.53 -11.18 23.59
C TYR A 250 0.35 -12.29 24.18
N GLU A 251 1.26 -12.82 23.37
CA GLU A 251 2.18 -13.90 23.76
C GLU A 251 3.64 -13.41 23.75
N PRO A 252 4.48 -13.77 24.73
CA PRO A 252 5.90 -13.40 24.74
C PRO A 252 6.74 -14.05 23.63
N ALA A 253 6.27 -15.17 23.08
CA ALA A 253 6.97 -15.90 22.04
C ALA A 253 6.72 -15.24 20.68
N LEU A 254 7.68 -14.44 20.21
CA LEU A 254 7.63 -13.86 18.87
C LEU A 254 7.85 -14.94 17.81
N ASP A 255 7.09 -14.85 16.72
CA ASP A 255 7.34 -15.64 15.54
C ASP A 255 8.66 -15.21 14.85
N PRO A 256 9.27 -16.07 14.00
CA PRO A 256 10.54 -15.77 13.36
C PRO A 256 10.56 -14.49 12.53
N LEU A 257 9.43 -14.10 11.91
CA LEU A 257 9.34 -12.92 11.07
C LEU A 257 9.30 -11.63 11.90
N ALA A 258 8.44 -11.55 12.93
CA ALA A 258 8.41 -10.40 13.83
C ALA A 258 9.74 -10.23 14.57
N ALA A 259 10.33 -11.33 15.06
CA ALA A 259 11.63 -11.31 15.70
C ALA A 259 12.73 -10.81 14.74
N ARG A 260 12.69 -11.22 13.47
CA ARG A 260 13.63 -10.73 12.45
C ARG A 260 13.42 -9.25 12.16
N TYR A 261 12.18 -8.80 12.01
CA TYR A 261 11.88 -7.39 11.78
C TYR A 261 12.49 -6.50 12.87
N LEU A 262 12.29 -6.84 14.14
CA LEU A 262 12.86 -6.09 15.26
C LEU A 262 14.40 -6.02 15.19
N ARG A 263 15.07 -7.13 14.88
CA ARG A 263 16.54 -7.16 14.73
C ARG A 263 17.02 -6.30 13.57
N VAL A 264 16.40 -6.43 12.39
CA VAL A 264 16.79 -5.68 11.18
C VAL A 264 16.54 -4.19 11.39
N ARG A 265 15.36 -3.80 11.88
CA ARG A 265 15.04 -2.41 12.23
C ARG A 265 16.07 -1.83 13.18
N HIS A 266 16.39 -2.54 14.26
CA HIS A 266 17.32 -2.06 15.27
C HIS A 266 18.71 -1.83 14.68
N ALA A 267 19.24 -2.81 13.92
CA ALA A 267 20.53 -2.70 13.27
C ALA A 267 20.56 -1.56 12.23
N ALA A 268 19.52 -1.45 11.38
CA ALA A 268 19.45 -0.48 10.30
C ALA A 268 19.37 0.98 10.79
N THR A 269 18.70 1.20 11.93
CA THR A 269 18.47 2.53 12.50
C THR A 269 19.45 2.88 13.64
N GLY A 270 20.36 1.97 14.00
CA GLY A 270 21.22 2.11 15.18
C GLY A 270 20.43 2.28 16.47
N GLY A 271 19.26 1.66 16.58
CA GLY A 271 18.36 1.78 17.72
C GLY A 271 17.53 3.08 17.79
N ARG A 272 17.56 3.91 16.73
CA ARG A 272 16.86 5.21 16.71
C ARG A 272 15.55 5.12 15.93
N TYR A 273 14.48 4.78 16.64
CA TYR A 273 13.10 4.79 16.13
C TYR A 273 12.13 5.11 17.26
N ARG A 274 10.90 5.47 16.91
CA ARG A 274 9.86 5.76 17.91
C ARG A 274 9.47 4.48 18.63
N LEU A 275 9.21 4.59 19.94
CA LEU A 275 8.73 3.49 20.77
C LEU A 275 7.29 3.82 21.23
N PRO A 276 6.41 2.82 21.41
CA PRO A 276 5.04 3.04 21.91
C PRO A 276 5.00 3.27 23.44
N TYR A 277 6.15 3.53 24.05
CA TYR A 277 6.33 3.81 25.47
C TYR A 277 7.49 4.78 25.69
N SER A 278 7.56 5.39 26.87
CA SER A 278 8.65 6.30 27.21
C SER A 278 9.97 5.54 27.36
N ALA A 279 11.04 6.04 26.73
CA ALA A 279 12.39 5.50 26.92
C ALA A 279 12.92 5.67 28.36
N SER A 280 12.36 6.61 29.14
CA SER A 280 12.77 6.83 30.53
C SER A 280 12.17 5.78 31.48
N ARG A 281 13.04 5.01 32.13
CA ARG A 281 12.65 4.02 33.15
C ARG A 281 11.87 4.64 34.31
N ALA A 282 12.25 5.85 34.75
CA ALA A 282 11.57 6.54 35.84
C ALA A 282 10.13 6.93 35.45
N LEU A 283 9.92 7.41 34.21
CA LEU A 283 8.59 7.75 33.72
C LEU A 283 7.70 6.51 33.59
N ARG A 284 8.23 5.39 33.09
CA ARG A 284 7.48 4.12 33.04
C ARG A 284 7.10 3.61 34.43
N TRP A 285 8.04 3.65 35.37
CA TRP A 285 7.79 3.23 36.75
C TRP A 285 6.74 4.11 37.46
N LEU A 286 6.79 5.44 37.27
CA LEU A 286 5.78 6.35 37.79
C LEU A 286 4.41 6.05 37.18
N ARG A 287 4.34 5.83 35.85
CA ARG A 287 3.10 5.46 35.17
C ARG A 287 2.52 4.16 35.72
N GLY A 288 3.35 3.17 36.00
CA GLY A 288 2.93 1.88 36.59
C GLY A 288 2.40 1.96 38.02
N ARG A 289 2.60 3.08 38.73
CA ARG A 289 2.06 3.32 40.08
C ARG A 289 0.71 4.04 40.10
N MET A 290 0.24 4.50 38.94
CA MET A 290 -1.08 5.13 38.85
C MET A 290 -2.19 4.07 38.98
N PRO A 291 -3.29 4.35 39.69
CA PRO A 291 -4.42 3.44 39.74
C PRO A 291 -4.94 3.18 38.33
N PHE A 292 -5.22 1.90 38.02
CA PHE A 292 -5.65 1.42 36.70
C PHE A 292 -4.63 1.59 35.56
N ALA A 293 -3.35 1.78 35.87
CA ALA A 293 -2.31 1.82 34.85
C ALA A 293 -2.23 0.50 34.07
N PRO A 294 -2.18 0.54 32.72
CA PRO A 294 -1.93 -0.66 31.94
C PRO A 294 -0.50 -1.16 32.19
N ASN A 295 -0.35 -2.47 32.28
CA ASN A 295 0.95 -3.14 32.39
C ASN A 295 1.74 -3.14 31.07
N LEU A 296 1.02 -3.09 29.95
CA LEU A 296 1.59 -3.10 28.60
C LEU A 296 1.57 -1.71 27.96
N SER A 297 2.53 -1.45 27.06
CA SER A 297 2.56 -0.25 26.22
C SER A 297 1.30 -0.07 25.37
N ASP A 298 1.18 1.05 24.68
CA ASP A 298 0.23 1.13 23.57
C ASP A 298 0.66 0.16 22.45
N PRO A 299 -0.27 -0.29 21.57
CA PRO A 299 0.07 -1.16 20.45
C PRO A 299 1.03 -0.50 19.47
N GLU A 300 1.95 -1.28 18.92
CA GLU A 300 2.78 -0.92 17.78
C GLU A 300 2.49 -1.89 16.64
N TYR A 301 2.12 -1.37 15.48
CA TYR A 301 1.94 -2.17 14.28
C TYR A 301 3.23 -2.17 13.47
N VAL A 302 3.76 -3.35 13.18
CA VAL A 302 5.05 -3.54 12.53
C VAL A 302 4.87 -4.14 11.11
N PRO A 303 5.46 -3.53 10.06
CA PRO A 303 5.24 -3.89 8.66
C PRO A 303 6.02 -5.15 8.25
N THR A 304 5.68 -6.29 8.84
CA THR A 304 6.34 -7.58 8.58
C THR A 304 6.11 -8.08 7.15
N ARG A 305 4.95 -7.81 6.55
CA ARG A 305 4.66 -8.14 5.15
C ARG A 305 5.50 -7.33 4.17
N LEU A 306 5.76 -6.05 4.48
CA LEU A 306 6.67 -5.20 3.71
C LEU A 306 8.11 -5.70 3.77
N LEU A 307 8.57 -6.17 4.94
CA LEU A 307 9.88 -6.82 5.06
C LEU A 307 10.00 -8.05 4.15
N GLN A 308 8.95 -8.88 4.06
CA GLN A 308 8.94 -10.03 3.14
C GLN A 308 8.98 -9.59 1.66
N PHE A 309 8.32 -8.49 1.32
CA PHE A 309 8.40 -7.92 -0.02
C PHE A 309 9.83 -7.48 -0.36
N PHE A 310 10.55 -6.86 0.58
CA PHE A 310 11.95 -6.52 0.37
C PHE A 310 12.84 -7.75 0.17
N ASP A 311 12.56 -8.86 0.87
CA ASP A 311 13.25 -10.13 0.63
C ASP A 311 13.01 -10.67 -0.79
N ILE A 312 11.79 -10.51 -1.31
CA ILE A 312 11.45 -10.91 -2.69
C ILE A 312 12.23 -10.07 -3.69
N LEU A 313 12.29 -8.76 -3.48
CA LEU A 313 13.04 -7.85 -4.34
C LEU A 313 14.55 -8.15 -4.32
N GLU A 314 15.14 -8.40 -3.15
CA GLU A 314 16.55 -8.78 -3.02
C GLU A 314 16.83 -10.11 -3.74
N LYS A 315 16.03 -11.14 -3.44
CA LYS A 315 16.27 -12.50 -3.90
C LYS A 315 16.02 -12.69 -5.39
N TYR A 316 14.88 -12.18 -5.87
CA TYR A 316 14.39 -12.46 -7.21
C TYR A 316 14.65 -11.32 -8.20
N PHE A 317 14.83 -10.08 -7.74
CA PHE A 317 15.09 -8.94 -8.61
C PHE A 317 16.38 -8.20 -8.20
N PRO A 318 17.55 -8.85 -8.12
CA PRO A 318 18.75 -8.24 -7.51
C PRO A 318 19.19 -6.91 -8.15
N ALA A 319 18.90 -6.70 -9.44
CA ALA A 319 19.22 -5.48 -10.18
C ALA A 319 18.07 -4.44 -10.22
N HIS A 320 17.01 -4.60 -9.41
CA HIS A 320 15.89 -3.67 -9.40
C HIS A 320 16.28 -2.25 -8.95
N ARG A 321 15.52 -1.27 -9.43
CA ARG A 321 15.42 0.08 -8.87
C ARG A 321 13.97 0.31 -8.46
N LEU A 322 13.73 0.48 -7.18
CA LEU A 322 12.39 0.74 -6.64
C LEU A 322 12.00 2.20 -6.90
N LEU A 323 10.77 2.42 -7.33
CA LEU A 323 10.07 3.70 -7.27
C LEU A 323 8.70 3.43 -6.64
N THR A 324 8.48 3.95 -5.44
CA THR A 324 7.24 3.73 -4.69
C THR A 324 6.77 5.02 -4.08
N SER A 325 5.45 5.18 -3.98
CA SER A 325 4.79 6.31 -3.34
C SER A 325 3.69 5.78 -2.44
N ASP A 326 3.59 6.28 -1.21
CA ASP A 326 2.58 5.84 -0.26
C ASP A 326 2.34 6.91 0.83
N PHE A 327 1.26 6.75 1.60
CA PHE A 327 0.91 7.65 2.69
C PHE A 327 1.89 7.50 3.85
N HIS A 328 2.54 8.60 4.25
CA HIS A 328 3.35 8.63 5.48
C HIS A 328 2.54 9.08 6.70
N THR A 329 1.32 9.59 6.50
CA THR A 329 0.37 9.92 7.57
C THR A 329 -1.05 9.65 7.10
N LEU A 330 -1.83 8.98 7.95
CA LEU A 330 -3.26 8.80 7.78
C LEU A 330 -4.00 9.47 8.94
N PRO A 331 -4.97 10.36 8.68
CA PRO A 331 -5.85 10.88 9.72
C PRO A 331 -6.74 9.74 10.26
N ASP A 332 -7.24 9.88 11.47
CA ASP A 332 -8.21 8.94 12.08
C ASP A 332 -7.73 7.49 12.28
N ALA A 333 -6.41 7.28 12.30
CA ALA A 333 -5.84 6.00 12.68
C ALA A 333 -6.26 5.58 14.10
N ILE A 334 -6.44 4.28 14.30
CA ILE A 334 -6.78 3.74 15.63
C ILE A 334 -5.64 3.98 16.63
N LYS A 335 -5.87 3.74 17.92
CA LYS A 335 -4.85 3.94 18.95
C LYS A 335 -3.64 3.03 18.74
N GLY A 336 -2.45 3.62 18.58
CA GLY A 336 -1.18 2.89 18.53
C GLY A 336 -0.09 3.67 17.78
N LEU A 337 1.11 3.09 17.74
CA LEU A 337 2.19 3.51 16.86
C LEU A 337 2.06 2.80 15.52
N ASN A 338 2.18 3.55 14.42
CA ASN A 338 2.01 3.08 13.03
C ASN A 338 0.67 2.35 12.81
N SER A 339 -0.35 2.75 13.55
CA SER A 339 -1.65 2.11 13.56
C SER A 339 -2.42 2.32 12.26
N PRO A 340 -3.31 1.38 11.91
CA PRO A 340 -4.09 1.49 10.71
C PRO A 340 -5.27 2.45 10.86
N VAL A 341 -5.73 2.99 9.74
CA VAL A 341 -7.12 3.40 9.56
C VAL A 341 -7.92 2.15 9.20
N VAL A 342 -9.00 1.92 9.91
CA VAL A 342 -9.93 0.83 9.63
C VAL A 342 -11.28 1.43 9.32
N GLN A 343 -11.78 1.21 8.11
CA GLN A 343 -12.98 1.90 7.65
C GLN A 343 -13.76 1.09 6.63
N THR A 344 -15.05 1.38 6.53
CA THR A 344 -15.91 0.86 5.47
C THR A 344 -16.76 1.98 4.90
N ARG A 345 -17.19 1.83 3.66
CA ARG A 345 -18.16 2.74 3.06
C ARG A 345 -19.58 2.19 3.21
N PHE A 346 -20.47 3.02 3.77
CA PHE A 346 -21.91 2.73 3.88
C PHE A 346 -22.72 3.95 3.47
N GLU A 347 -23.68 3.77 2.57
CA GLU A 347 -24.52 4.84 1.98
C GLU A 347 -23.68 6.03 1.50
N ARG A 348 -22.64 5.72 0.72
CA ARG A 348 -21.66 6.67 0.15
C ARG A 348 -20.80 7.42 1.18
N ARG A 349 -20.91 7.11 2.48
CA ARG A 349 -20.13 7.74 3.55
C ARG A 349 -19.07 6.80 4.11
N MET A 350 -17.92 7.35 4.45
CA MET A 350 -16.87 6.62 5.15
C MET A 350 -17.24 6.48 6.63
N VAL A 351 -17.18 5.25 7.13
CA VAL A 351 -17.47 4.89 8.53
C VAL A 351 -16.20 4.28 9.11
N PRO A 352 -15.42 5.05 9.88
CA PRO A 352 -14.24 4.54 10.56
C PRO A 352 -14.64 3.71 11.79
N VAL A 353 -13.79 2.76 12.16
CA VAL A 353 -13.92 1.95 13.38
C VAL A 353 -12.62 1.96 14.17
N THR A 354 -12.70 1.56 15.44
CA THR A 354 -11.62 1.73 16.42
C THR A 354 -10.76 0.48 16.63
N THR A 355 -10.96 -0.57 15.84
CA THR A 355 -10.28 -1.86 15.97
C THR A 355 -10.07 -2.51 14.60
N PRO A 356 -8.96 -3.23 14.37
CA PRO A 356 -8.80 -4.03 13.16
C PRO A 356 -9.53 -5.38 13.26
N LEU A 357 -10.06 -5.75 14.43
CA LEU A 357 -10.81 -6.99 14.66
C LEU A 357 -12.24 -6.84 14.10
N VAL A 358 -12.34 -6.75 12.79
CA VAL A 358 -13.57 -6.53 12.03
C VAL A 358 -13.93 -7.74 11.21
N HIS A 359 -15.20 -7.86 10.84
CA HIS A 359 -15.65 -9.01 10.07
C HIS A 359 -14.98 -9.02 8.69
N GLN A 360 -14.23 -10.10 8.39
CA GLN A 360 -13.32 -10.16 7.25
C GLN A 360 -14.00 -9.79 5.93
N GLY A 361 -13.38 -8.89 5.17
CA GLY A 361 -13.81 -8.49 3.83
C GLY A 361 -14.78 -7.33 3.72
N TYR A 362 -15.18 -6.72 4.84
CA TYR A 362 -16.08 -5.56 4.83
C TYR A 362 -15.38 -4.22 5.04
N PHE A 363 -14.18 -4.27 5.61
CA PHE A 363 -13.43 -3.08 5.98
C PHE A 363 -12.11 -3.08 5.25
N ASP A 364 -11.75 -1.89 4.80
CA ASP A 364 -10.42 -1.55 4.39
C ASP A 364 -9.55 -1.31 5.62
N ILE A 365 -8.28 -1.71 5.53
CA ILE A 365 -7.28 -1.58 6.57
C ILE A 365 -6.02 -1.02 5.90
N LEU A 366 -5.71 0.24 6.21
CA LEU A 366 -4.62 1.00 5.59
C LEU A 366 -3.65 1.46 6.67
N PHE A 367 -2.36 1.31 6.44
CA PHE A 367 -1.29 1.68 7.35
C PHE A 367 -0.50 2.88 6.82
N PRO A 368 -0.11 3.85 7.66
CA PRO A 368 0.88 4.82 7.26
C PRO A 368 2.25 4.15 7.17
N THR A 369 3.00 4.46 6.12
CA THR A 369 4.39 4.01 5.97
C THR A 369 5.35 4.95 6.71
N ASP A 370 6.08 4.43 7.69
CA ASP A 370 7.22 5.12 8.29
C ASP A 370 8.41 5.05 7.33
N PHE A 371 8.47 5.98 6.37
CA PHE A 371 9.52 6.01 5.35
C PHE A 371 10.94 6.16 5.95
N GLY A 372 11.10 6.79 7.12
CA GLY A 372 12.41 6.90 7.76
C GLY A 372 12.94 5.55 8.23
N VAL A 373 12.08 4.76 8.89
CA VAL A 373 12.45 3.40 9.33
C VAL A 373 12.51 2.45 8.13
N MET A 374 11.54 2.51 7.22
CA MET A 374 11.44 1.55 6.13
C MET A 374 12.48 1.77 5.03
N GLU A 375 12.95 3.01 4.81
CA GLU A 375 14.13 3.28 3.98
C GLU A 375 15.38 2.57 4.54
N ALA A 376 15.65 2.73 5.84
CA ALA A 376 16.79 2.09 6.49
C ALA A 376 16.69 0.56 6.43
N VAL A 377 15.50 0.00 6.69
CA VAL A 377 15.25 -1.45 6.59
C VAL A 377 15.44 -1.95 5.16
N TYR A 378 14.93 -1.23 4.15
CA TYR A 378 15.11 -1.57 2.75
C TYR A 378 16.59 -1.59 2.36
N GLY A 379 17.35 -0.56 2.74
CA GLY A 379 18.80 -0.49 2.50
C GLY A 379 19.57 -1.62 3.19
N ALA A 380 19.19 -1.98 4.42
CA ALA A 380 19.80 -3.08 5.16
C ALA A 380 19.50 -4.47 4.54
N VAL A 381 18.33 -4.64 3.94
CA VAL A 381 17.94 -5.91 3.28
C VAL A 381 18.55 -6.02 1.90
N THR A 382 18.45 -4.97 1.08
CA THR A 382 18.79 -5.03 -0.36
C THR A 382 20.20 -4.54 -0.68
N GLY A 383 20.85 -3.84 0.25
CA GLY A 383 22.14 -3.16 0.03
C GLY A 383 22.06 -1.97 -0.94
N LYS A 384 20.86 -1.53 -1.33
CA LYS A 384 20.67 -0.46 -2.31
C LYS A 384 20.65 0.91 -1.64
N LEU A 385 21.20 1.89 -2.35
CA LEU A 385 21.11 3.30 -1.95
C LEU A 385 19.75 3.84 -2.35
N THR A 386 19.18 4.65 -1.47
CA THR A 386 17.84 5.20 -1.64
C THR A 386 17.78 6.68 -1.32
N ARG A 387 16.66 7.27 -1.71
CA ARG A 387 16.28 8.62 -1.31
C ARG A 387 14.77 8.68 -1.08
N VAL A 388 14.38 9.22 0.06
CA VAL A 388 12.99 9.62 0.34
C VAL A 388 12.79 11.10 0.05
N THR A 389 11.70 11.43 -0.61
CA THR A 389 11.22 12.81 -0.81
C THR A 389 9.74 12.93 -0.47
N THR A 390 9.25 14.14 -0.23
CA THR A 390 7.80 14.38 -0.23
C THR A 390 7.24 14.16 -1.64
N HIS A 391 5.95 13.82 -1.73
CA HIS A 391 5.23 13.78 -3.01
C HIS A 391 5.39 15.09 -3.79
N GLU A 392 5.20 16.24 -3.13
CA GLU A 392 5.38 17.56 -3.74
C GLU A 392 6.78 17.74 -4.35
N ALA A 393 7.85 17.39 -3.61
CA ALA A 393 9.20 17.57 -4.10
C ALA A 393 9.51 16.67 -5.30
N PHE A 394 8.95 15.45 -5.31
CA PHE A 394 9.05 14.56 -6.47
C PHE A 394 8.34 15.16 -7.69
N MET A 395 7.09 15.59 -7.53
CA MET A 395 6.31 16.18 -8.62
C MET A 395 6.92 17.47 -9.16
N ARG A 396 7.44 18.35 -8.30
CA ARG A 396 8.18 19.55 -8.75
C ARG A 396 9.43 19.23 -9.56
N SER A 397 10.03 18.06 -9.35
CA SER A 397 11.23 17.64 -10.07
C SER A 397 10.91 17.03 -11.44
N TRP A 398 9.75 16.40 -11.59
CA TRP A 398 9.46 15.53 -12.73
C TRP A 398 8.19 15.87 -13.52
N ALA A 399 7.21 16.54 -12.92
CA ALA A 399 6.01 17.01 -13.61
C ALA A 399 6.24 18.39 -14.24
N TYR A 400 5.49 18.70 -15.30
CA TYR A 400 5.26 20.10 -15.70
C TYR A 400 4.13 20.63 -14.83
N VAL A 401 4.50 21.35 -13.76
CA VAL A 401 3.54 21.79 -12.74
C VAL A 401 2.57 22.84 -13.29
N GLU A 402 2.93 23.54 -14.35
CA GLU A 402 2.10 24.52 -15.02
C GLU A 402 0.81 23.88 -15.59
N ASP A 403 0.88 22.62 -16.02
CA ASP A 403 -0.27 21.90 -16.61
C ASP A 403 -1.35 21.55 -15.57
N THR A 404 -0.97 21.52 -14.29
CA THR A 404 -1.88 21.26 -13.17
C THR A 404 -2.11 22.48 -12.29
N GLN A 405 -1.78 23.68 -12.79
CA GLN A 405 -1.97 24.94 -12.07
C GLN A 405 -3.35 25.55 -12.37
N THR A 406 -4.10 25.91 -11.33
CA THR A 406 -5.36 26.67 -11.47
C THR A 406 -5.09 28.13 -11.81
N ARG A 407 -6.10 28.89 -12.23
CA ARG A 407 -5.94 30.32 -12.56
C ARG A 407 -5.50 31.18 -11.37
N SER A 408 -5.86 30.79 -10.15
CA SER A 408 -5.41 31.41 -8.90
C SER A 408 -3.92 31.20 -8.61
N GLY A 409 -3.27 30.27 -9.33
CA GLY A 409 -1.87 29.89 -9.15
C GLY A 409 -1.66 28.70 -8.20
N GLU A 410 -2.72 28.15 -7.62
CA GLU A 410 -2.69 26.93 -6.80
C GLU A 410 -2.45 25.70 -7.67
N ASN A 411 -1.96 24.60 -7.08
CA ASN A 411 -1.66 23.39 -7.84
C ASN A 411 -2.16 22.13 -7.12
N PRO A 412 -3.36 21.63 -7.49
CA PRO A 412 -3.95 20.43 -6.92
C PRO A 412 -3.05 19.18 -6.93
N LEU A 413 -2.21 18.98 -7.96
CA LEU A 413 -1.28 17.84 -8.01
C LEU A 413 -0.27 17.88 -6.86
N LEU A 414 0.15 19.08 -6.45
CA LEU A 414 1.10 19.27 -5.36
C LEU A 414 0.43 19.29 -3.99
N SER A 415 -0.79 19.83 -3.91
CA SER A 415 -1.47 20.10 -2.64
C SER A 415 -2.29 18.92 -2.10
N TRP A 416 -2.84 18.06 -2.98
CA TRP A 416 -3.78 17.01 -2.59
C TRP A 416 -3.14 15.90 -1.76
N TYR A 417 -1.97 15.41 -2.19
CA TYR A 417 -1.29 14.26 -1.59
C TYR A 417 -0.10 14.69 -0.70
N LYS A 418 -0.26 15.78 0.07
CA LYS A 418 0.77 16.26 1.02
C LYS A 418 1.16 15.24 2.08
N ASN A 419 0.26 14.31 2.39
CA ASN A 419 0.48 13.22 3.35
C ASN A 419 1.15 11.98 2.71
N ALA A 420 1.60 12.08 1.46
CA ALA A 420 2.34 11.02 0.77
C ALA A 420 3.83 11.36 0.60
N SER A 421 4.65 10.31 0.56
CA SER A 421 6.09 10.36 0.33
C SER A 421 6.49 9.38 -0.76
N VAL A 422 7.60 9.68 -1.43
CA VAL A 422 8.16 8.87 -2.51
C VAL A 422 9.52 8.34 -2.08
N LEU A 423 9.73 7.04 -2.21
CA LEU A 423 11.02 6.37 -2.02
C LEU A 423 11.53 5.88 -3.38
N VAL A 424 12.79 6.23 -3.68
CA VAL A 424 13.46 5.78 -4.90
C VAL A 424 14.80 5.12 -4.60
N THR A 425 15.18 4.14 -5.42
CA THR A 425 16.56 3.65 -5.51
C THR A 425 17.38 4.58 -6.40
N VAL A 426 18.59 4.92 -5.95
CA VAL A 426 19.55 5.81 -6.64
C VAL A 426 20.51 5.02 -7.53
#